data_AF-A0A2M8S8S4-F1
#
_entry.id   AF-A0A2M8S8S4-F1
#
_cell.length_a   1.000
_cell.length_b   1.000
_cell.length_c   1.000
_cell.angle_alpha   90.00
_cell.angle_beta   90.00
_cell.angle_gamma   90.00
#
_symmetry.space_group_name_H-M   'P 1'
#
loop_
_entity.id
_entity.type
_entity.pdbx_description
1 polymer ?
#
loop_
_entity_poly.entity_id
_entity_poly.type
_entity_poly.pdbx_seq_one_letter_code
_entity_poly.pdbx_strand_id
1 'polypeptide(L)'
;MQENAASNDFVLSAAPSGLLIAQKTGLRVYIGHEMETLDYTSKSQRVSDFYQGHANPDWLTTTGVNWVLYGPYEQSLSQGNEITFPGLEVVYQSRGITISRVAR
;
A
#
# COMPACT_ATOMS: atom_id res chain seq x y z
N MET A 1 -12.17 0.97 4.58
CA MET A 1 -11.31 -0.17 4.98
C MET A 1 -11.86 -0.92 6.18
N GLN A 2 -12.22 -0.25 7.28
CA GLN A 2 -12.53 -0.91 8.56
C GLN A 2 -13.69 -1.94 8.51
N GLU A 3 -14.66 -1.77 7.63
CA GLU A 3 -15.79 -2.71 7.47
C GLU A 3 -15.48 -3.93 6.59
N ASN A 4 -14.35 -3.93 5.86
CA ASN A 4 -14.01 -4.96 4.86
C ASN A 4 -12.65 -5.63 5.07
N ALA A 5 -11.81 -5.09 5.97
CA ALA A 5 -10.48 -5.62 6.24
C ALA A 5 -10.50 -6.54 7.47
N ALA A 6 -9.86 -7.71 7.35
CA ALA A 6 -9.62 -8.57 8.49
C ALA A 6 -8.54 -7.96 9.40
N SER A 7 -8.55 -8.29 10.70
CA SER A 7 -7.58 -7.79 11.68
C SER A 7 -6.11 -8.15 11.39
N ASN A 8 -5.88 -9.09 10.47
CA ASN A 8 -4.55 -9.52 10.04
C ASN A 8 -4.17 -9.02 8.64
N ASP A 9 -5.01 -8.19 8.02
CA ASP A 9 -4.75 -7.67 6.68
C ASP A 9 -3.61 -6.66 6.68
N PHE A 10 -2.80 -6.72 5.62
CA PHE A 10 -1.60 -5.92 5.47
C PHE A 10 -1.74 -4.92 4.32
N VAL A 11 -1.57 -3.64 4.63
CA VAL A 11 -1.80 -2.54 3.67
C VAL A 11 -0.47 -2.01 3.14
N LEU A 12 -0.34 -1.93 1.82
CA LEU A 12 0.73 -1.21 1.14
C LEU A 12 0.29 0.23 0.88
N SER A 13 1.15 1.17 1.26
CA SER A 13 0.98 2.60 0.99
C SER A 13 2.34 3.30 1.12
N ALA A 14 2.43 4.57 0.74
CA ALA A 14 3.57 5.41 1.07
C ALA A 14 3.67 5.60 2.59
N ALA A 15 4.88 5.88 3.10
CA ALA A 15 5.10 6.01 4.55
C ALA A 15 4.15 7.00 5.27
N PRO A 16 3.85 8.21 4.72
CA PRO A 16 2.90 9.12 5.35
C PRO A 16 1.48 8.53 5.46
N SER A 17 1.01 7.86 4.41
CA SER A 17 -0.29 7.17 4.40
C SER A 17 -0.31 6.01 5.39
N GLY A 18 0.76 5.21 5.43
CA GLY A 18 0.87 4.04 6.31
C GLY A 18 0.80 4.42 7.78
N LEU A 19 1.46 5.51 8.17
CA LEU A 19 1.37 6.06 9.52
C LEU A 19 -0.07 6.43 9.90
N LEU A 20 -0.80 7.11 8.99
CA LEU A 20 -2.19 7.48 9.21
C LEU A 20 -3.12 6.26 9.32
N ILE A 21 -2.95 5.27 8.43
CA ILE A 21 -3.72 4.01 8.47
C ILE A 21 -3.50 3.30 9.79
N ALA A 22 -2.24 3.08 10.19
CA ALA A 22 -1.90 2.39 11.43
C ALA A 22 -2.54 3.08 12.64
N GLN A 23 -2.44 4.40 12.72
CA GLN A 23 -3.01 5.19 13.83
C GLN A 23 -4.54 5.21 13.86
N LYS A 24 -5.21 5.19 12.70
CA LYS A 24 -6.67 5.39 12.61
C LYS A 24 -7.48 4.11 12.57
N THR A 25 -6.92 3.04 12.02
CA THR A 25 -7.68 1.81 11.77
C THR A 25 -7.17 0.61 12.56
N GLY A 26 -5.97 0.69 13.15
CA GLY A 26 -5.31 -0.45 13.80
C GLY A 26 -4.92 -1.57 12.83
N LEU A 27 -4.93 -1.30 11.52
CA LEU A 27 -4.50 -2.27 10.51
C LEU A 27 -2.98 -2.33 10.46
N ARG A 28 -2.45 -3.48 10.04
CA ARG A 28 -1.02 -3.63 9.81
C ARG A 28 -0.66 -2.94 8.49
N VAL A 29 0.48 -2.26 8.47
CA VAL A 29 0.98 -1.54 7.29
C VAL A 29 2.37 -2.01 6.92
N TYR A 30 2.64 -2.15 5.61
CA TYR A 30 3.93 -2.61 5.12
C TYR A 30 5.08 -1.72 5.59
N ILE A 31 4.83 -0.41 5.60
CA ILE A 31 5.71 0.61 6.14
C ILE A 31 4.88 1.57 7.01
N GLY A 32 5.33 1.76 8.25
CA GLY A 32 4.74 2.68 9.22
C GLY A 32 5.79 3.67 9.69
N HIS A 33 5.87 3.90 11.00
CA HIS A 33 6.95 4.69 11.58
C HIS A 33 8.31 3.96 11.43
N GLU A 34 9.40 4.72 11.23
CA GLU A 34 10.74 4.15 11.01
C GLU A 34 11.22 3.28 12.18
N MET A 35 10.94 3.72 13.41
CA MET A 35 11.30 3.00 14.64
C MET A 35 10.48 1.71 14.86
N GLU A 36 9.34 1.58 14.20
CA GLU A 36 8.42 0.44 14.35
C GLU A 36 8.52 -0.53 13.15
N THR A 37 9.19 -0.11 12.08
CA THR A 37 9.31 -0.87 10.85
C THR A 37 10.68 -1.52 10.74
N LEU A 38 10.73 -2.84 10.86
CA LEU A 38 11.93 -3.62 10.54
C LEU A 38 12.33 -3.41 9.07
N ASP A 39 13.63 -3.19 8.85
CA ASP A 39 14.24 -2.90 7.55
C ASP A 39 13.60 -1.71 6.82
N TYR A 40 13.27 -0.66 7.56
CA TYR A 40 12.56 0.52 7.05
C TYR A 40 13.15 1.05 5.74
N THR A 41 14.47 1.25 5.66
CA THR A 41 15.13 1.77 4.45
C THR A 41 14.87 0.89 3.23
N SER A 42 15.09 -0.42 3.36
CA SER A 42 14.89 -1.38 2.27
C SER A 42 13.42 -1.47 1.84
N LYS A 43 12.49 -1.43 2.80
CA LYS A 43 11.05 -1.44 2.52
C LYS A 43 10.59 -0.14 1.87
N SER A 44 11.08 0.99 2.33
CA SER A 44 10.77 2.31 1.76
C SER A 44 11.22 2.37 0.30
N GLN A 45 12.41 1.87 0.00
CA GLN A 45 12.90 1.78 -1.38
C GLN A 45 11.99 0.87 -2.21
N ARG A 46 11.64 -0.33 -1.72
CA ARG A 46 10.74 -1.25 -2.43
C ARG A 46 9.35 -0.66 -2.69
N VAL A 47 8.79 0.07 -1.72
CA VAL A 47 7.53 0.80 -1.89
C VAL A 47 7.68 1.86 -2.98
N SER A 48 8.75 2.65 -2.95
CA SER A 48 9.02 3.65 -3.97
C SER A 48 9.18 3.03 -5.36
N ASP A 49 9.95 1.95 -5.48
CA ASP A 49 10.16 1.23 -6.74
C ASP A 49 8.85 0.66 -7.30
N PHE A 50 7.97 0.16 -6.42
CA PHE A 50 6.64 -0.30 -6.79
C PHE A 50 5.79 0.86 -7.36
N TYR A 51 5.70 1.99 -6.66
CA TYR A 51 4.89 3.12 -7.14
C TYR A 51 5.47 3.77 -8.41
N GLN A 52 6.78 3.68 -8.64
CA GLN A 52 7.43 4.13 -9.86
C GLN A 52 7.32 3.14 -11.04
N GLY A 53 6.73 1.95 -10.83
CA GLY A 53 6.62 0.93 -11.86
C GLY A 53 7.92 0.16 -12.13
N HIS A 54 8.91 0.28 -11.25
CA HIS A 54 10.20 -0.41 -11.36
C HIS A 54 10.21 -1.79 -10.68
N ALA A 55 9.18 -2.13 -9.89
CA ALA A 55 9.06 -3.41 -9.20
C ALA A 55 7.91 -4.27 -9.74
N ASN A 56 8.16 -5.57 -9.93
CA ASN A 56 7.13 -6.55 -10.26
C ASN A 56 6.16 -6.74 -9.06
N PRO A 57 4.83 -6.66 -9.23
CA PRO A 57 3.85 -6.83 -8.15
C PRO A 57 3.86 -8.20 -7.44
N ASP A 58 4.53 -9.24 -7.98
CA ASP A 58 4.61 -10.58 -7.37
C ASP A 58 5.08 -10.60 -5.90
N TRP A 59 5.86 -9.59 -5.47
CA TRP A 59 6.29 -9.53 -4.08
C TRP A 59 5.13 -9.19 -3.11
N LEU A 60 4.03 -8.61 -3.59
CA LEU A 60 2.87 -8.28 -2.75
C LEU A 60 2.22 -9.55 -2.19
N THR A 61 2.10 -10.60 -3.00
CA THR A 61 1.52 -11.88 -2.57
C THR A 61 2.45 -12.58 -1.59
N THR A 62 3.77 -12.59 -1.86
CA THR A 62 4.77 -13.23 -0.96
C THR A 62 4.94 -12.51 0.38
N THR A 63 4.69 -11.20 0.44
CA THR A 63 4.72 -10.41 1.68
C THR A 63 3.39 -10.40 2.42
N GLY A 64 2.36 -11.02 1.86
CA GLY A 64 1.03 -11.09 2.45
C GLY A 64 0.24 -9.78 2.38
N VAL A 65 0.65 -8.81 1.54
CA VAL A 65 -0.11 -7.58 1.29
C VAL A 65 -1.47 -7.95 0.70
N ASN A 66 -2.53 -7.38 1.29
CA ASN A 66 -3.91 -7.63 0.87
C ASN A 66 -4.55 -6.40 0.24
N TRP A 67 -4.04 -5.21 0.60
CA TRP A 67 -4.59 -3.93 0.17
C TRP A 67 -3.50 -3.02 -0.36
N VAL A 68 -3.78 -2.31 -1.44
CA VAL A 68 -2.96 -1.23 -1.98
C VAL A 68 -3.76 0.06 -1.92
N LEU A 69 -3.22 1.08 -1.27
CA LEU A 69 -3.74 2.43 -1.32
C LEU A 69 -3.10 3.18 -2.48
N TYR A 70 -3.88 3.98 -3.20
CA TYR A 70 -3.36 4.95 -4.15
C TYR A 70 -4.02 6.31 -3.89
N GLY A 71 -3.35 7.18 -3.13
CA GLY A 71 -3.79 8.53 -2.80
C GLY A 71 -2.75 9.59 -3.18
N PRO A 72 -2.84 10.82 -2.64
CA PRO A 72 -1.97 11.92 -3.02
C PRO A 72 -0.47 11.66 -2.85
N TYR A 73 -0.07 10.92 -1.80
CA TYR A 73 1.33 10.57 -1.56
C TYR A 73 1.83 9.53 -2.58
N GLU A 74 1.00 8.55 -2.90
CA GLU A 74 1.29 7.52 -3.91
C GLU A 74 1.30 8.10 -5.33
N GLN A 75 0.42 9.06 -5.61
CA GLN A 75 0.44 9.85 -6.84
C GLN A 75 1.74 10.63 -6.97
N SER A 76 2.24 11.23 -5.88
CA SER A 76 3.53 11.91 -5.90
C SER A 76 4.69 10.95 -6.22
N LEU A 77 4.67 9.72 -5.69
CA LEU A 77 5.70 8.71 -5.95
C LEU A 77 5.64 8.17 -7.39
N SER A 78 4.43 7.95 -7.90
CA SER A 78 4.18 7.46 -9.26
C SER A 78 4.22 8.54 -10.33
N GLN A 79 4.41 9.81 -9.95
CA GLN A 79 4.29 10.97 -10.85
C GLN A 79 2.91 11.05 -11.53
N GLY A 80 1.87 10.60 -10.83
CA GLY A 80 0.49 10.57 -11.29
C GLY A 80 0.15 9.38 -12.21
N ASN A 81 1.09 8.45 -12.43
CA ASN A 81 0.81 7.25 -13.20
C ASN A 81 -0.06 6.28 -12.40
N GLU A 82 -1.11 5.75 -13.03
CA GLU A 82 -1.98 4.75 -12.42
C GLU A 82 -1.23 3.43 -12.20
N ILE A 83 -1.60 2.71 -11.15
CA ILE A 83 -1.07 1.37 -10.86
C ILE A 83 -2.12 0.34 -11.21
N THR A 84 -1.79 -0.51 -12.17
CA THR A 84 -2.64 -1.62 -12.61
C THR A 84 -1.81 -2.84 -12.95
N PHE A 85 -2.28 -4.02 -12.54
CA PHE A 85 -1.70 -5.30 -12.87
C PHE A 85 -2.74 -6.41 -12.68
N PRO A 86 -2.58 -7.58 -13.34
CA PRO A 86 -3.46 -8.72 -13.13
C PRO A 86 -3.54 -9.10 -11.65
N GLY A 87 -4.75 -9.18 -11.10
CA GLY A 87 -4.98 -9.47 -9.69
C GLY A 87 -5.09 -8.25 -8.77
N LEU A 88 -5.08 -7.02 -9.31
CA LEU A 88 -5.46 -5.83 -8.55
C LEU A 88 -6.94 -5.47 -8.82
N GLU A 89 -7.79 -5.58 -7.81
CA GLU A 89 -9.22 -5.28 -7.89
C GLU A 89 -9.54 -3.98 -7.16
N VAL A 90 -10.12 -2.98 -7.83
CA VAL A 90 -10.54 -1.73 -7.18
C VAL A 90 -11.80 -1.98 -6.34
N VAL A 91 -11.70 -1.78 -5.03
CA VAL A 91 -12.82 -1.96 -4.08
C VAL A 91 -13.45 -0.62 -3.70
N TYR A 92 -12.68 0.46 -3.76
CA TYR A 92 -13.17 1.81 -3.47
C TYR A 92 -12.42 2.85 -4.30
N GLN A 93 -13.15 3.82 -4.83
CA GLN A 93 -12.56 4.98 -5.51
C GLN A 93 -13.38 6.24 -5.21
N SER A 94 -12.74 7.25 -4.66
CA SER A 94 -13.38 8.56 -4.43
C SER A 94 -12.35 9.66 -4.22
N ARG A 95 -12.60 10.84 -4.81
CA ARG A 95 -11.85 12.09 -4.56
C ARG A 95 -10.32 11.92 -4.63
N GLY A 96 -9.82 11.21 -5.64
CA GLY A 96 -8.38 10.98 -5.84
C GLY A 96 -7.76 9.95 -4.90
N ILE A 97 -8.58 9.14 -4.23
CA ILE A 97 -8.14 7.98 -3.45
C ILE A 97 -8.73 6.73 -4.09
N THR A 98 -7.87 5.76 -4.38
CA THR A 98 -8.25 4.40 -4.80
C THR A 98 -7.75 3.41 -3.76
N ILE A 99 -8.60 2.47 -3.37
CA ILE A 99 -8.23 1.34 -2.51
C ILE A 99 -8.51 0.08 -3.32
N SER A 100 -7.47 -0.71 -3.50
CA SER A 100 -7.51 -1.93 -4.27
C SER A 100 -7.16 -3.14 -3.42
N ARG A 101 -7.79 -4.27 -3.71
CA ARG A 101 -7.49 -5.57 -3.12
C ARG A 101 -6.52 -6.32 -4.03
N VAL A 102 -5.55 -6.98 -3.42
CA VAL A 102 -4.63 -7.89 -4.12
C VAL A 102 -5.21 -9.31 -4.07
N ALA A 103 -5.51 -9.87 -5.23
CA ALA A 103 -5.91 -11.26 -5.40
C ALA A 103 -4.74 -12.19 -5.07
N ARG A 104 -5.05 -13.36 -4.50
CA ARG A 104 -4.06 -14.39 -4.15
C ARG A 104 -3.92 -15.42 -5.25
#